data_AF-A0AAU6BCH0-F1
#
_entry.id   AF-A0AAU6BCH0-F1
#
_cell.length_a   1.000
_cell.length_b   1.000
_cell.length_c   1.000
_cell.angle_alpha   90.00
_cell.angle_beta   90.00
_cell.angle_gamma   90.00
#
_symmetry.space_group_name_H-M   'P 1'
#
loop_
_entity.id
_entity.type
_entity.pdbx_description
1 polymer ?
#
loop_
_entity_poly.entity_id
_entity_poly.type
_entity_poly.pdbx_seq_one_letter_code
_entity_poly.pdbx_strand_id
1 'polypeptide(L)'
;MAKTPVEIITQLSMAEAADVFRGAMRVSWWSENITGAGTTFEGPRGSVFDTVAQDRPDFSVMALLGGRGAEIQKSAVHMYMWDRGAHREIALGVGRNLAAFGIKANRKIRRFVDELTELDPSMKYTGI
;
A
#
# COMPACT_ATOMS: atom_id res chain seq x y z
N MET A 1 -11.97 -10.18 -5.63
CA MET A 1 -11.58 -8.78 -5.88
C MET A 1 -11.49 -8.16 -4.51
N ALA A 2 -10.35 -7.61 -4.10
CA ALA A 2 -10.19 -7.13 -2.73
C ALA A 2 -11.28 -6.09 -2.43
N LYS A 3 -11.97 -6.24 -1.30
CA LYS A 3 -12.81 -5.15 -0.80
C LYS A 3 -11.85 -4.02 -0.51
N THR A 4 -11.95 -2.96 -1.30
CA THR A 4 -11.16 -1.76 -1.08
C THR A 4 -12.05 -0.80 -0.31
N PRO A 5 -11.62 -0.28 0.85
CA PRO A 5 -10.30 -0.46 1.46
C PRO A 5 -10.11 -1.83 2.13
N VAL A 6 -8.89 -2.39 2.05
CA VAL A 6 -8.48 -3.50 2.94
C VAL A 6 -8.03 -2.85 4.23
N GLU A 7 -8.72 -3.14 5.31
CA GLU A 7 -8.42 -2.63 6.65
C GLU A 7 -7.69 -3.71 7.42
N ILE A 8 -6.63 -3.31 8.14
CA ILE A 8 -5.74 -4.21 8.88
C ILE A 8 -5.52 -3.62 10.28
N ILE A 9 -5.54 -4.49 11.29
CA ILE A 9 -5.14 -4.18 12.66
C ILE A 9 -3.93 -5.05 13.00
N THR A 10 -2.80 -4.44 13.36
CA THR A 10 -1.55 -5.13 13.68
C THR A 10 -0.90 -4.58 14.95
N GLN A 11 -0.13 -5.40 15.66
CA GLN A 11 0.68 -4.99 16.79
C GLN A 11 2.07 -4.47 16.39
N LEU A 12 2.48 -4.68 15.13
CA LEU A 12 3.76 -4.18 14.63
C LEU A 12 3.87 -2.66 14.80
N SER A 13 5.10 -2.18 14.94
CA SER A 13 5.37 -0.75 14.88
C SER A 13 5.09 -0.20 13.49
N MET A 14 4.87 1.12 13.41
CA MET A 14 4.71 1.80 12.13
C MET A 14 5.91 1.59 11.19
N ALA A 15 7.13 1.58 11.75
CA ALA A 15 8.35 1.40 10.97
C ALA A 15 8.41 0.00 10.34
N GLU A 16 8.12 -1.04 11.13
CA GLU A 16 8.08 -2.43 10.64
C GLU A 16 7.02 -2.60 9.55
N ALA A 17 5.80 -2.12 9.80
CA ALA A 17 4.72 -2.20 8.81
C ALA A 17 5.07 -1.45 7.51
N ALA A 18 5.71 -0.28 7.60
CA ALA A 18 6.16 0.48 6.44
C ALA A 18 7.29 -0.20 5.67
N ASP A 19 8.20 -0.89 6.36
CA ASP A 19 9.29 -1.63 5.73
C ASP A 19 8.77 -2.88 4.99
N VAL A 20 7.83 -3.61 5.59
CA VAL A 20 7.11 -4.72 4.93
C VAL A 20 6.36 -4.22 3.71
N PHE A 21 5.66 -3.09 3.82
CA PHE A 21 4.98 -2.47 2.69
C PHE A 21 5.95 -2.13 1.55
N ARG A 22 7.09 -1.52 1.87
CA ARG A 22 8.13 -1.18 0.89
C ARG A 22 8.65 -2.44 0.17
N GLY A 23 8.90 -3.51 0.90
CA GLY A 23 9.35 -4.80 0.36
C GLY A 23 8.30 -5.44 -0.56
N ALA A 24 7.06 -5.52 -0.12
CA ALA A 24 5.96 -6.10 -0.88
C ALA A 24 5.74 -5.36 -2.21
N MET A 25 5.77 -4.02 -2.20
CA MET A 25 5.49 -3.16 -3.35
C MET A 25 6.62 -3.14 -4.41
N ARG A 26 7.86 -3.52 -4.08
CA ARG A 26 8.97 -3.57 -5.06
C ARG A 26 8.68 -4.53 -6.21
N VAL A 27 8.91 -4.08 -7.45
CA VAL A 27 8.84 -4.94 -8.64
C VAL A 27 10.01 -5.92 -8.67
N SER A 28 9.92 -6.99 -9.46
CA SER A 28 11.00 -7.98 -9.53
C SER A 28 12.25 -7.38 -10.19
N TRP A 29 13.43 -7.88 -9.81
CA TRP A 29 14.71 -7.51 -10.42
C TRP A 29 14.69 -7.60 -11.97
N TRP A 30 14.03 -8.62 -12.51
CA TRP A 30 13.85 -8.76 -13.96
C TRP A 30 13.04 -7.60 -14.57
N SER A 31 11.97 -7.18 -13.89
CA SER A 31 11.15 -6.05 -14.34
C SER A 31 11.94 -4.74 -14.28
N GLU A 32 12.74 -4.56 -13.24
CA GLU A 32 13.62 -3.38 -13.06
C GLU A 32 14.64 -3.26 -14.19
N ASN A 33 15.35 -4.34 -14.52
CA ASN A 33 16.48 -4.27 -15.46
C ASN A 33 16.08 -4.40 -16.94
N ILE A 34 15.00 -5.12 -17.25
CA ILE A 34 14.62 -5.39 -18.65
C ILE A 34 13.60 -4.38 -19.16
N THR A 35 12.60 -4.05 -18.35
CA THR A 35 11.49 -3.16 -18.76
C THR A 35 11.64 -1.74 -18.22
N GLY A 36 12.65 -1.50 -17.38
CA GLY A 36 12.80 -0.24 -16.65
C GLY A 36 11.62 0.06 -15.73
N ALA A 37 10.90 -0.99 -15.29
CA ALA A 37 9.80 -0.89 -14.35
C ALA A 37 10.34 -0.60 -12.95
N GLY A 38 9.77 0.38 -12.24
CA GLY A 38 10.16 0.70 -10.87
C GLY A 38 8.96 0.87 -9.95
N THR A 39 9.23 0.86 -8.66
CA THR A 39 8.27 1.33 -7.65
C THR A 39 8.77 2.67 -7.12
N THR A 40 7.96 3.72 -7.25
CA THR A 40 8.23 5.01 -6.63
C THR A 40 7.32 5.18 -5.43
N PHE A 41 7.85 5.69 -4.32
CA PHE A 41 7.08 5.98 -3.11
C PHE A 41 6.96 7.49 -2.97
N GLU A 42 5.73 7.98 -2.89
CA GLU A 42 5.42 9.40 -2.77
C GLU A 42 4.41 9.60 -1.64
N GLY A 43 4.40 10.78 -1.02
CA GLY A 43 3.26 11.16 -0.18
C GLY A 43 2.01 11.30 -1.05
N PRO A 44 0.83 10.80 -0.62
CA PRO A 44 -0.40 11.07 -1.35
C PRO A 44 -0.62 12.58 -1.46
N ARG A 45 -1.11 13.05 -2.62
CA ARG A 45 -1.39 14.48 -2.82
C ARG A 45 -2.52 14.89 -1.89
N GLY A 46 -2.22 15.84 -1.01
CA GLY A 46 -3.16 16.30 0.00
C GLY A 46 -4.44 16.88 -0.58
N SER A 47 -5.55 16.63 0.10
CA SER A 47 -6.83 17.28 -0.09
C SER A 47 -6.99 18.43 0.90
N VAL A 48 -7.74 19.48 0.54
CA VAL A 48 -8.14 20.51 1.50
C VAL A 48 -8.89 19.89 2.68
N PHE A 49 -9.61 18.78 2.45
CA PHE A 49 -10.31 18.04 3.49
C PHE A 49 -9.38 17.37 4.51
N ASP A 50 -8.13 17.10 4.16
CA ASP A 50 -7.15 16.53 5.10
C ASP A 50 -6.91 17.51 6.25
N THR A 51 -7.10 18.82 6.03
CA THR A 51 -6.93 19.84 7.07
C THR A 51 -8.09 19.97 8.05
N VAL A 52 -9.22 19.31 7.78
CA VAL A 52 -10.41 19.33 8.66
C VAL A 52 -10.79 17.94 9.17
N ALA A 53 -10.09 16.90 8.74
CA ALA A 53 -10.26 15.55 9.25
C ALA A 53 -9.89 15.49 10.75
N GLN A 54 -10.84 15.01 11.56
CA GLN A 54 -10.68 14.85 13.01
C GLN A 54 -9.78 13.66 13.38
N ASP A 55 -9.64 12.69 12.49
CA ASP A 55 -8.85 11.48 12.69
C ASP A 55 -7.89 11.25 11.51
N ARG A 56 -6.83 12.07 11.45
CA ARG A 56 -5.84 12.00 10.38
C ARG A 56 -4.89 10.82 10.59
N PRO A 57 -4.43 10.17 9.51
CA PRO A 57 -3.40 9.16 9.62
C PRO A 57 -2.07 9.79 10.05
N ASP A 58 -1.37 9.14 10.97
CA ASP A 58 -0.01 9.52 11.40
C ASP A 58 1.01 9.27 10.28
N PHE A 59 0.71 8.34 9.37
CA PHE A 59 1.55 8.04 8.21
C PHE A 59 0.70 7.74 6.98
N SER A 60 1.13 8.27 5.84
CA SER A 60 0.53 7.93 4.55
C SER A 60 1.57 7.85 3.44
N VAL A 61 1.40 6.88 2.55
CA VAL A 61 2.29 6.67 1.40
C VAL A 61 1.52 6.13 0.22
N MET A 62 1.93 6.54 -0.98
CA MET A 62 1.47 6.03 -2.26
C MET A 62 2.63 5.33 -2.96
N ALA A 63 2.46 4.03 -3.24
CA ALA A 63 3.37 3.26 -4.09
C ALA A 63 2.87 3.29 -5.54
N LEU A 64 3.60 4.00 -6.40
CA LEU A 64 3.39 4.02 -7.84
C LEU A 64 4.10 2.85 -8.49
N LEU A 65 3.34 1.95 -9.12
CA LEU A 65 3.82 0.73 -9.76
C LEU A 65 3.85 0.95 -11.28
N GLY A 66 5.03 1.12 -11.90
CA GLY A 66 5.14 1.28 -13.36
C GLY A 66 6.54 1.58 -13.91
N GLY A 67 6.73 1.46 -15.22
CA GLY A 67 8.00 1.69 -15.90
C GLY A 67 8.18 3.02 -16.62
N ARG A 68 9.36 3.22 -17.21
CA ARG A 68 9.79 4.47 -17.85
C ARG A 68 8.96 4.79 -19.10
N GLY A 69 8.28 5.95 -19.12
CA GLY A 69 7.46 6.46 -20.21
C GLY A 69 6.23 7.21 -19.69
N ALA A 70 5.90 8.37 -20.27
CA ALA A 70 4.84 9.26 -19.77
C ALA A 70 3.41 8.67 -19.86
N GLU A 71 3.24 7.52 -20.52
CA GLU A 71 1.93 6.88 -20.73
C GLU A 71 1.85 5.41 -20.31
N ILE A 72 2.92 4.84 -19.73
CA ILE A 72 2.87 3.44 -19.25
C ILE A 72 2.13 3.40 -17.91
N GLN A 73 0.81 3.39 -18.01
CA GLN A 73 -0.17 2.77 -17.12
C GLN A 73 0.37 2.39 -15.73
N LYS A 74 0.35 3.37 -14.80
CA LYS A 74 0.82 3.20 -13.43
C LYS A 74 -0.35 2.80 -12.52
N SER A 75 -0.32 1.60 -11.94
CA SER A 75 -1.19 1.28 -10.81
C SER A 75 -0.66 1.99 -9.56
N ALA A 76 -1.52 2.40 -8.64
CA ALA A 76 -1.09 2.95 -7.36
C ALA A 76 -1.69 2.15 -6.20
N VAL A 77 -0.90 1.92 -5.16
CA VAL A 77 -1.38 1.40 -3.87
C VAL A 77 -1.16 2.47 -2.82
N HIS A 78 -2.23 2.91 -2.18
CA HIS A 78 -2.21 3.83 -1.06
C HIS A 78 -2.19 3.03 0.23
N MET A 79 -1.37 3.45 1.17
CA MET A 79 -1.38 3.00 2.55
C MET A 79 -1.56 4.21 3.45
N TYR A 80 -2.56 4.13 4.33
CA TYR A 80 -2.79 5.07 5.41
C TYR A 80 -2.67 4.30 6.72
N MET A 81 -2.02 4.87 7.72
CA MET A 81 -1.77 4.21 8.99
C MET A 81 -1.97 5.18 10.15
N TRP A 82 -2.64 4.68 11.19
CA TRP A 82 -2.90 5.36 12.45
C TRP A 82 -2.21 4.59 13.58
N ASP A 83 -1.56 5.30 14.49
CA ASP A 83 -1.03 4.74 15.73
C ASP A 83 -2.11 4.85 16.84
N ARG A 84 -2.61 3.69 17.30
CA ARG A 84 -3.57 3.59 18.40
C ARG A 84 -2.89 3.15 19.71
N GLY A 85 -1.58 3.31 19.81
CA GLY A 85 -0.75 2.94 20.95
C GLY A 85 -0.41 1.46 20.94
N ALA A 86 -1.34 0.62 21.41
CA ALA A 86 -1.13 -0.82 21.53
C ALA A 86 -1.18 -1.57 20.18
N HIS A 87 -1.75 -0.94 19.15
CA HIS A 87 -1.89 -1.49 17.81
C HIS A 87 -1.94 -0.37 16.76
N ARG A 88 -1.74 -0.74 15.50
CA ARG A 88 -1.80 0.15 14.33
C ARG A 88 -2.99 -0.26 13.48
N GLU A 89 -3.73 0.73 13.04
CA GLU A 89 -4.77 0.55 12.03
C GLU A 89 -4.18 0.95 10.68
N ILE A 90 -4.31 0.09 9.69
CA ILE A 90 -3.81 0.32 8.33
C ILE A 90 -4.98 0.20 7.37
N ALA A 91 -5.15 1.19 6.49
CA ALA A 91 -6.09 1.14 5.39
C ALA A 91 -5.35 1.13 4.05
N LEU A 92 -5.61 0.12 3.22
CA LEU A 92 -5.03 -0.02 1.89
C LEU A 92 -6.06 0.28 0.81
N GLY A 93 -5.69 1.19 -0.09
CA GLY A 93 -6.50 1.60 -1.23
C GLY A 93 -5.79 1.32 -2.55
N VAL A 94 -6.52 0.97 -3.61
CA VAL A 94 -5.98 0.96 -4.97
C VAL A 94 -6.40 2.27 -5.67
N GLY A 95 -5.42 3.07 -6.07
CA GLY A 95 -5.65 4.29 -6.85
C GLY A 95 -6.10 3.92 -8.27
N ARG A 96 -7.26 4.44 -8.72
CA ARG A 96 -7.85 4.10 -10.02
C ARG A 96 -7.02 4.62 -11.18
N ASN A 97 -6.66 3.71 -12.09
CA ASN A 97 -7.02 3.86 -13.50
C ASN A 97 -7.15 2.47 -14.15
N LEU A 98 -8.34 2.16 -14.66
CA LEU A 98 -8.78 0.99 -15.47
C LEU A 98 -8.77 -0.41 -14.80
N ALA A 99 -9.81 -1.21 -15.10
CA ALA A 99 -10.14 -2.47 -14.42
C ALA A 99 -9.06 -3.58 -14.51
N ALA A 100 -8.18 -3.56 -15.52
CA ALA A 100 -7.07 -4.51 -15.67
C ALA A 100 -5.93 -4.29 -14.65
N PHE A 101 -5.82 -3.09 -14.09
CA PHE A 101 -4.69 -2.64 -13.26
C PHE A 101 -4.87 -2.96 -11.77
N GLY A 102 -6.10 -3.26 -11.36
CA GLY A 102 -6.41 -3.74 -10.01
C GLY A 102 -5.81 -5.12 -9.73
N ILE A 103 -5.55 -5.95 -10.74
CA ILE A 103 -5.01 -7.32 -10.52
C ILE A 103 -3.58 -7.27 -9.98
N LYS A 104 -2.71 -6.40 -10.54
CA LYS A 104 -1.33 -6.25 -10.06
C LYS A 104 -1.28 -5.65 -8.67
N ALA A 105 -2.06 -4.60 -8.43
CA ALA A 105 -2.18 -3.97 -7.11
C ALA A 105 -2.72 -4.96 -6.06
N ASN A 106 -3.75 -5.75 -6.38
CA ASN A 106 -4.29 -6.76 -5.49
C ASN A 106 -3.27 -7.85 -5.16
N ARG A 107 -2.46 -8.30 -6.14
CA ARG A 107 -1.38 -9.26 -5.86
C ARG A 107 -0.34 -8.69 -4.89
N LYS A 108 -0.04 -7.40 -5.02
CA LYS A 108 0.88 -6.69 -4.11
C LYS A 108 0.30 -6.52 -2.71
N ILE A 109 -0.99 -6.20 -2.61
CA ILE A 109 -1.72 -6.13 -1.33
C ILE A 109 -1.74 -7.52 -0.66
N ARG A 110 -2.03 -8.60 -1.40
CA ARG A 110 -1.97 -9.97 -0.85
C ARG A 110 -0.60 -10.29 -0.29
N ARG A 111 0.46 -10.06 -1.08
CA ARG A 111 1.83 -10.26 -0.62
C ARG A 111 2.14 -9.48 0.66
N PHE A 112 1.70 -8.22 0.74
CA PHE A 112 1.86 -7.42 1.94
C PHE A 112 1.14 -8.02 3.16
N VAL A 113 -0.11 -8.46 2.98
CA VAL A 113 -0.88 -9.12 4.05
C VAL A 113 -0.24 -10.45 4.45
N ASP A 114 0.26 -11.24 3.50
CA ASP A 114 0.93 -12.51 3.77
C ASP A 114 2.21 -12.28 4.61
N GLU A 115 3.07 -11.35 4.19
CA GLU A 115 4.31 -10.98 4.91
C GLU A 115 4.00 -10.38 6.29
N LEU A 116 2.96 -9.56 6.42
CA LEU A 116 2.49 -9.06 7.72
C LEU A 116 1.99 -10.19 8.63
N THR A 117 1.24 -11.15 8.08
CA THR A 117 0.69 -12.28 8.86
C THR A 117 1.81 -13.15 9.42
N GLU A 118 2.89 -13.32 8.68
CA GLU A 118 4.07 -14.07 9.12
C GLU A 118 4.75 -13.40 10.32
N LEU A 119 4.83 -12.07 10.31
CA LEU A 119 5.47 -11.28 11.38
C LEU A 119 4.55 -11.02 12.58
N ASP A 120 3.26 -10.86 12.34
CA ASP A 120 2.22 -10.69 13.35
C ASP A 120 1.06 -11.66 13.11
N PRO A 121 1.14 -12.89 13.65
CA PRO A 121 0.06 -13.87 13.54
C PRO A 121 -1.25 -13.45 14.22
N SER A 122 -1.24 -12.41 15.06
CA SER A 122 -2.42 -11.88 15.74
C SER A 122 -3.20 -10.84 14.92
N MET A 123 -2.64 -10.45 13.77
CA MET A 123 -3.21 -9.47 12.86
C MET A 123 -4.64 -9.84 12.43
N LYS A 124 -5.48 -8.82 12.26
CA LYS A 124 -6.85 -8.95 11.71
C LYS A 124 -6.98 -8.11 10.45
N TYR A 125 -7.76 -8.57 9.47
CA TYR A 125 -8.06 -7.78 8.27
C TYR A 125 -9.43 -8.09 7.64
N THR A 126 -9.99 -7.15 6.88
CA THR A 126 -11.39 -7.21 6.35
C THR A 126 -11.57 -8.03 5.05
N GLY A 127 -10.53 -8.73 4.58
CA GLY A 127 -10.52 -9.61 3.39
C GLY A 127 -9.93 -9.00 2.10
N ILE A 128 -9.46 -9.84 1.16
CA ILE A 128 -8.78 -9.49 -0.12
C ILE A 128 -9.40 -10.21 -1.35
#